data_AF-A0A975AVN8-F1
#
_entry.id   AF-A0A975AVN8-F1
#
_cell.length_a   1.000
_cell.length_b   1.000
_cell.length_c   1.000
_cell.angle_alpha   90.00
_cell.angle_beta   90.00
_cell.angle_gamma   90.00
#
_symmetry.space_group_name_H-M   'P 1'
#
loop_
_entity.id
_entity.type
_entity.pdbx_description
1 polymer ?
#
loop_
_entity_poly.entity_id
_entity_poly.type
_entity_poly.pdbx_seq_one_letter_code
_entity_poly.pdbx_strand_id
1 'polypeptide(L)'
;MFEKLFYQEKGLFLQTFHPAAVLIYLSVLLILSLIYENPLYLLSMLILLAVLIINVDGFEAWKGFLKAGVFLMLIIMIINPIVIKAGNTIICHGPNLPFLGKLDISMEALYFGVASSIRLLVVISIFCLYNLMINPDKVLNLFSFIAAKSILMISLSTRMFPTMVRDLKRIKEVQELRGVDFDEGSLWNRTKKYSYLYNIMLLSSLHGAIEIAESMQARAYGSGKRSVYKRSIIRPRDIIIIIGSFLGLFFALWGFQYGYGQYTFYPEADYLIKNSTTLIVLLIVIFYLSIPLILKEGWKNCRFLKSKI
;
A
#
# COMPACT_ATOMS: atom_id res chain seq x y z
N MET A 1 -6.38 -0.28 20.41
CA MET A 1 -6.81 -0.57 19.02
C MET A 1 -5.93 0.15 17.98
N PHE A 2 -5.62 1.44 18.14
CA PHE A 2 -4.74 2.19 17.21
C PHE A 2 -3.29 1.68 17.11
N GLU A 3 -2.71 1.13 18.18
CA GLU A 3 -1.34 0.60 18.17
C GLU A 3 -1.11 -0.58 17.19
N LYS A 4 -2.17 -1.30 16.80
CA LYS A 4 -2.10 -2.39 15.81
C LYS A 4 -2.07 -1.89 14.36
N LEU A 5 -2.35 -0.61 14.11
CA LEU A 5 -2.32 0.01 12.78
C LEU A 5 -0.96 0.65 12.45
N PHE A 6 -0.05 0.73 13.41
CA PHE A 6 1.29 1.26 13.20
C PHE A 6 2.27 0.16 12.82
N TYR A 7 3.20 0.49 11.92
CA TYR A 7 4.31 -0.38 11.54
C TYR A 7 5.05 -0.88 12.79
N GLN A 8 5.16 -2.21 12.93
CA GLN A 8 5.94 -2.84 13.99
C GLN A 8 7.31 -3.26 13.45
N GLU A 9 8.39 -2.77 14.05
CA GLU A 9 9.74 -3.24 13.78
C GLU A 9 9.91 -4.65 14.33
N LYS A 10 9.60 -5.65 13.50
CA LYS A 10 9.75 -7.07 13.82
C LYS A 10 11.14 -7.62 13.46
N GLY A 11 12.04 -6.78 12.92
CA GLY A 11 13.42 -7.17 12.61
C GLY A 11 13.55 -8.20 11.49
N LEU A 12 12.52 -8.36 10.65
CA LEU A 12 12.50 -9.36 9.59
C LEU A 12 13.49 -9.01 8.48
N PHE A 13 14.11 -10.02 7.87
CA PHE A 13 15.11 -9.86 6.81
C PHE A 13 14.66 -8.90 5.70
N LEU A 14 13.40 -9.03 5.27
CA LEU A 14 12.82 -8.23 4.20
C LEU A 14 12.56 -6.75 4.62
N GLN A 15 12.48 -6.44 5.92
CA GLN A 15 12.40 -5.06 6.46
C GLN A 15 13.77 -4.35 6.53
N THR A 16 14.86 -5.09 6.29
CA THR A 16 16.24 -4.56 6.32
C THR A 16 16.71 -4.00 4.97
N PHE A 17 15.91 -4.17 3.91
CA PHE A 17 16.22 -3.63 2.59
C PHE A 17 16.15 -2.11 2.56
N HIS A 18 16.84 -1.53 1.57
CA HIS A 18 16.78 -0.11 1.32
C HIS A 18 15.34 0.28 0.92
N PRO A 19 14.74 1.31 1.55
CA PRO A 19 13.34 1.70 1.30
C PRO A 19 13.04 1.97 -0.18
N ALA A 20 13.99 2.58 -0.90
CA ALA A 20 13.84 2.82 -2.34
C ALA A 20 13.71 1.53 -3.16
N ALA A 21 14.46 0.48 -2.83
CA ALA A 21 14.40 -0.79 -3.55
C ALA A 21 13.04 -1.48 -3.35
N VAL A 22 12.53 -1.44 -2.11
CA VAL A 22 11.21 -1.99 -1.79
C VAL A 22 10.10 -1.16 -2.47
N LEU A 23 10.21 0.17 -2.49
CA LEU A 23 9.25 1.03 -3.20
C LEU A 23 9.22 0.75 -4.70
N ILE A 24 10.38 0.60 -5.34
CA ILE A 24 10.49 0.25 -6.77
C ILE A 24 9.88 -1.14 -7.02
N TYR A 25 10.18 -2.12 -6.17
CA TYR A 25 9.61 -3.46 -6.30
C TYR A 25 8.08 -3.45 -6.17
N LEU A 26 7.53 -2.75 -5.18
CA LEU A 26 6.09 -2.62 -4.98
C LEU A 26 5.41 -1.83 -6.09
N SER A 27 6.06 -0.79 -6.63
CA SER A 27 5.52 -0.02 -7.76
C SER A 27 5.47 -0.86 -9.02
N VAL A 28 6.50 -1.68 -9.30
CA VAL A 28 6.48 -2.63 -10.41
C VAL A 28 5.34 -3.63 -10.25
N LEU A 29 5.17 -4.25 -9.07
CA LEU A 29 4.03 -5.15 -8.81
C LEU A 29 2.68 -4.48 -9.05
N LEU A 30 2.53 -3.22 -8.60
CA LEU A 30 1.30 -2.45 -8.78
C LEU A 30 1.05 -2.17 -10.27
N ILE A 31 2.05 -1.68 -11.01
CA ILE A 31 1.94 -1.41 -12.44
C ILE A 31 1.56 -2.70 -13.20
N LEU A 32 2.22 -3.82 -12.91
CA LEU A 32 1.92 -5.11 -13.53
C LEU A 32 0.49 -5.58 -13.23
N SER A 33 0.01 -5.40 -12.00
CA SER A 33 -1.37 -5.77 -11.63
C SER A 33 -2.43 -4.97 -12.40
N LEU A 34 -2.10 -3.75 -12.85
CA LEU A 34 -2.99 -2.89 -13.62
C LEU A 34 -2.92 -3.17 -15.12
N ILE A 35 -1.74 -3.51 -15.66
CA ILE A 35 -1.55 -3.82 -17.08
C ILE A 35 -2.13 -5.19 -17.44
N TYR A 36 -1.99 -6.18 -16.56
CA TYR A 36 -2.47 -7.53 -16.86
C TYR A 36 -4.00 -7.65 -16.72
N GLU A 37 -4.60 -8.17 -17.78
CA GLU A 37 -6.04 -8.48 -17.85
C GLU A 37 -6.31 -9.97 -17.70
N ASN A 38 -5.32 -10.81 -18.05
CA ASN A 38 -5.46 -12.26 -17.96
C ASN A 38 -5.56 -12.74 -16.50
N PRO A 39 -6.64 -13.46 -16.13
CA PRO A 39 -6.85 -13.99 -14.78
C PRO A 39 -5.71 -14.87 -14.26
N LEU A 40 -5.00 -15.60 -15.13
CA LEU A 40 -3.89 -16.47 -14.73
C LEU A 40 -2.70 -15.68 -14.20
N TYR A 41 -2.36 -14.56 -14.84
CA TYR A 41 -1.27 -13.68 -14.38
C TYR A 41 -1.63 -13.05 -13.03
N LEU A 42 -2.87 -12.62 -12.86
CA LEU A 42 -3.36 -12.05 -11.60
C LEU A 42 -3.35 -13.09 -10.47
N LEU A 43 -3.79 -14.32 -10.75
CA LEU A 43 -3.80 -15.41 -9.76
C LEU A 43 -2.36 -15.78 -9.36
N SER A 44 -1.44 -15.88 -10.32
CA SER A 44 -0.05 -16.15 -10.01
C SER A 44 0.62 -15.05 -9.19
N MET A 45 0.30 -13.79 -9.47
CA MET A 45 0.74 -12.64 -8.67
C MET A 45 0.20 -12.72 -7.23
N LEU A 46 -1.08 -13.10 -7.08
CA LEU A 46 -1.70 -13.28 -5.78
C LEU A 46 -0.99 -14.38 -4.98
N ILE A 47 -0.67 -15.52 -5.60
CA ILE A 47 0.08 -16.61 -4.95
C ILE A 47 1.47 -16.11 -4.53
N LEU A 48 2.20 -15.42 -5.40
CA LEU A 48 3.52 -14.89 -5.08
C LEU A 48 3.47 -13.89 -3.91
N LEU A 49 2.47 -13.01 -3.88
CA LEU A 49 2.24 -12.08 -2.77
C LEU A 49 1.87 -12.83 -1.48
N ALA A 50 1.02 -13.84 -1.54
CA ALA A 50 0.67 -14.66 -0.38
C ALA A 50 1.92 -15.31 0.23
N VAL A 51 2.78 -15.89 -0.61
CA VAL A 51 4.05 -16.49 -0.17
C VAL A 51 4.96 -15.42 0.45
N LEU A 52 5.09 -14.24 -0.16
CA LEU A 52 5.88 -13.13 0.42
C LEU A 52 5.36 -12.69 1.79
N ILE A 53 4.04 -12.51 1.93
CA ILE A 53 3.43 -12.00 3.15
C ILE A 53 3.54 -13.02 4.30
N ILE A 54 3.32 -14.31 4.02
CA ILE A 54 3.55 -15.39 4.98
C ILE A 54 5.01 -15.39 5.43
N ASN A 55 5.94 -15.18 4.50
CA ASN A 55 7.36 -15.11 4.79
C ASN A 55 7.80 -13.89 5.63
N VAL A 56 6.95 -12.88 5.78
CA VAL A 56 7.18 -11.69 6.62
C VAL A 56 6.50 -11.84 7.99
N ASP A 57 6.00 -13.03 8.34
CA ASP A 57 5.16 -13.26 9.53
C ASP A 57 3.99 -12.25 9.61
N GLY A 58 3.47 -11.87 8.44
CA GLY A 58 2.44 -10.86 8.23
C GLY A 58 1.04 -11.45 8.10
N PHE A 59 0.87 -12.76 8.31
CA PHE A 59 -0.38 -13.47 8.03
C PHE A 59 -1.57 -12.90 8.82
N GLU A 60 -1.37 -12.53 10.09
CA GLU A 60 -2.44 -11.94 10.90
C GLU A 60 -2.91 -10.59 10.36
N ALA A 61 -1.98 -9.74 9.94
CA ALA A 61 -2.32 -8.46 9.31
C ALA A 61 -3.05 -8.70 7.98
N TRP A 62 -2.54 -9.63 7.17
CA TRP A 62 -3.12 -9.96 5.87
C TRP A 62 -4.53 -10.52 5.97
N LYS A 63 -4.85 -11.33 7.00
CA LYS A 63 -6.20 -11.83 7.24
C LYS A 63 -7.22 -10.71 7.40
N GLY A 64 -6.84 -9.62 8.07
CA GLY A 64 -7.66 -8.41 8.20
C GLY A 64 -7.91 -7.74 6.85
N PHE A 65 -6.85 -7.52 6.07
CA PHE A 65 -6.94 -6.94 4.72
C PHE A 65 -7.71 -7.84 3.74
N LEU A 66 -7.52 -9.16 3.80
CA LEU A 66 -8.25 -10.13 2.98
C LEU A 66 -9.72 -10.17 3.32
N LYS A 67 -10.11 -10.10 4.60
CA LYS A 67 -11.54 -10.07 4.97
C LYS A 67 -12.24 -8.86 4.36
N ALA A 68 -11.60 -7.69 4.42
CA ALA A 68 -12.10 -6.48 3.77
C ALA A 68 -12.08 -6.60 2.24
N GLY A 69 -11.00 -7.16 1.67
CA GLY A 69 -10.86 -7.33 0.23
C GLY A 69 -11.85 -8.31 -0.38
N VAL A 70 -12.14 -9.42 0.30
CA VAL A 70 -13.16 -10.40 -0.12
C VAL A 70 -14.55 -9.77 -0.09
N PHE A 71 -14.86 -8.95 0.93
CA PHE A 71 -16.12 -8.21 0.98
C PHE A 71 -16.27 -7.26 -0.22
N LEU A 72 -15.22 -6.50 -0.56
CA LEU A 72 -15.18 -5.63 -1.74
C LEU A 72 -15.27 -6.42 -3.06
N MET A 73 -14.62 -7.60 -3.13
CA MET A 73 -14.70 -8.51 -4.28
C MET A 73 -16.14 -8.96 -4.53
N LEU A 74 -16.89 -9.33 -3.48
CA LEU A 74 -18.29 -9.72 -3.64
C LEU A 74 -19.13 -8.55 -4.20
N ILE A 75 -18.88 -7.33 -3.74
CA ILE A 75 -19.54 -6.12 -4.26
C ILE A 75 -19.22 -5.93 -5.75
N ILE A 76 -17.95 -5.99 -6.16
CA ILE A 76 -17.54 -5.82 -7.55
C ILE A 76 -18.10 -6.92 -8.45
N MET A 77 -18.09 -8.17 -7.97
CA MET A 77 -18.62 -9.31 -8.71
C MET A 77 -20.13 -9.17 -8.99
N ILE A 78 -20.87 -8.49 -8.11
CA ILE A 78 -22.31 -8.21 -8.30
C ILE A 78 -22.52 -6.96 -9.19
N ILE A 79 -21.77 -5.88 -8.94
CA ILE A 79 -21.97 -4.61 -9.65
C ILE A 79 -21.50 -4.68 -11.10
N ASN A 80 -20.36 -5.33 -11.40
CA ASN A 80 -19.80 -5.35 -12.74
C ASN A 80 -20.76 -5.92 -13.81
N PRO A 81 -21.42 -7.06 -13.59
CA PRO A 81 -22.42 -7.59 -14.52
C PRO A 81 -23.68 -6.71 -14.68
N ILE A 82 -24.02 -5.91 -13.67
CA ILE A 82 -25.18 -4.99 -13.72
C ILE A 82 -24.86 -3.75 -14.56
N VAL A 83 -23.61 -3.28 -14.50
CA VAL A 83 -23.18 -2.04 -15.15
C VAL A 83 -22.71 -2.29 -16.59
N ILE A 84 -22.01 -3.40 -16.85
CA ILE A 84 -21.38 -3.64 -18.15
C ILE A 84 -22.28 -4.49 -19.04
N LYS A 85 -22.71 -3.90 -20.15
CA LYS A 85 -23.70 -4.46 -21.10
C LYS A 85 -23.12 -4.85 -22.45
N ALA A 86 -21.81 -5.09 -22.52
CA ALA A 86 -21.07 -5.24 -23.77
C ALA A 86 -20.91 -6.70 -24.24
N GLY A 87 -21.52 -7.69 -23.55
CA GLY A 87 -21.36 -9.11 -23.86
C GLY A 87 -22.37 -9.61 -24.90
N ASN A 88 -21.91 -10.50 -25.79
CA ASN A 88 -22.71 -11.03 -26.90
C ASN A 88 -23.58 -12.24 -26.46
N THR A 89 -23.23 -12.91 -25.35
CA THR A 89 -24.00 -14.04 -24.78
C THR A 89 -24.78 -13.62 -23.54
N ILE A 90 -26.03 -13.19 -23.75
CA ILE A 90 -26.95 -12.76 -22.68
C ILE A 90 -27.59 -14.02 -22.05
N ILE A 91 -27.43 -14.19 -20.74
CA ILE A 91 -27.96 -15.35 -19.99
C ILE A 91 -29.32 -15.03 -19.37
N CYS A 92 -29.50 -13.79 -18.93
CA CYS A 92 -30.70 -13.37 -18.20
C CYS A 92 -31.12 -11.96 -18.63
N HIS A 93 -32.34 -11.85 -19.14
CA HIS A 93 -33.01 -10.56 -19.39
C HIS A 93 -33.74 -10.13 -18.11
N GLY A 94 -33.29 -9.04 -17.50
CA GLY A 94 -33.93 -8.44 -16.33
C GLY A 94 -34.99 -7.39 -16.69
N PRO A 95 -35.78 -6.94 -15.71
CA PRO A 95 -36.84 -5.95 -15.92
C PRO A 95 -36.27 -4.59 -16.36
N ASN A 96 -37.01 -3.89 -17.23
CA ASN A 96 -36.65 -2.53 -17.67
C ASN A 96 -36.76 -1.55 -16.50
N LEU A 97 -35.63 -1.01 -16.04
CA LEU A 97 -35.60 0.06 -15.04
C LEU A 97 -35.55 1.42 -15.75
N PRO A 98 -36.39 2.41 -15.36
CA PRO A 98 -36.56 3.67 -16.09
C PRO A 98 -35.30 4.55 -16.21
N PHE A 99 -34.27 4.33 -15.39
CA PHE A 99 -32.99 5.06 -15.46
C PHE A 99 -31.80 4.22 -15.95
N LEU A 100 -31.91 2.89 -15.94
CA LEU A 100 -30.80 1.99 -16.25
C LEU A 100 -31.02 1.15 -17.53
N GLY A 101 -32.17 1.21 -18.20
CA GLY A 101 -32.43 0.38 -19.39
C GLY A 101 -32.62 -1.11 -19.05
N LYS A 102 -32.53 -2.00 -20.05
CA LYS A 102 -32.64 -3.47 -19.83
C LYS A 102 -31.43 -3.97 -19.02
N LEU A 103 -31.70 -4.80 -18.02
CA LEU A 103 -30.68 -5.47 -17.22
C LEU A 103 -30.30 -6.79 -17.89
N ASP A 104 -29.44 -6.74 -18.90
CA ASP A 104 -28.98 -7.95 -19.59
C ASP A 104 -27.65 -8.41 -18.96
N ILE A 105 -27.70 -9.52 -18.22
CA ILE A 105 -26.52 -10.12 -17.60
C ILE A 105 -25.85 -11.03 -18.64
N SER A 106 -24.61 -10.71 -19.01
CA SER A 106 -23.80 -11.46 -19.97
C SER A 106 -22.73 -12.33 -19.28
N MET A 107 -22.37 -13.47 -19.86
CA MET A 107 -21.30 -14.33 -19.31
C MET A 107 -19.96 -13.60 -19.27
N GLU A 108 -19.68 -12.80 -20.28
CA GLU A 108 -18.45 -12.02 -20.41
C GLU A 108 -18.31 -11.01 -19.27
N ALA A 109 -19.42 -10.39 -18.86
CA ALA A 109 -19.42 -9.46 -17.73
C ALA A 109 -19.22 -10.15 -16.38
N LEU A 110 -19.63 -11.42 -16.23
CA LEU A 110 -19.29 -12.23 -15.06
C LEU A 110 -17.79 -12.56 -15.02
N TYR A 111 -17.21 -13.01 -16.14
CA TYR A 111 -15.76 -13.27 -16.21
C TYR A 111 -14.92 -12.03 -15.93
N PHE A 112 -15.30 -10.89 -16.50
CA PHE A 112 -14.68 -9.61 -16.22
C PHE A 112 -14.84 -9.20 -14.75
N GLY A 113 -16.02 -9.43 -14.17
CA GLY A 113 -16.31 -9.22 -12.75
C GLY A 113 -15.38 -10.02 -11.83
N VAL A 114 -15.20 -11.30 -12.12
CA VAL A 114 -14.29 -12.19 -11.37
C VAL A 114 -12.84 -11.74 -11.54
N ALA A 115 -12.38 -11.48 -12.76
CA ALA A 115 -11.01 -11.04 -13.03
C ALA A 115 -10.68 -9.71 -12.34
N SER A 116 -11.60 -8.73 -12.41
CA SER A 116 -11.47 -7.43 -11.74
C SER A 116 -11.45 -7.56 -10.22
N SER A 117 -12.20 -8.52 -9.68
CA SER A 117 -12.21 -8.81 -8.24
C SER A 117 -10.89 -9.40 -7.76
N ILE A 118 -10.31 -10.34 -8.53
CA ILE A 118 -8.97 -10.89 -8.25
C ILE A 118 -7.92 -9.78 -8.32
N ARG A 119 -8.00 -8.89 -9.33
CA ARG A 119 -7.11 -7.72 -9.44
C ARG A 119 -7.17 -6.86 -8.18
N LEU A 120 -8.37 -6.57 -7.67
CA LEU A 120 -8.52 -5.80 -6.43
C LEU A 120 -7.86 -6.50 -5.24
N LEU A 121 -8.00 -7.83 -5.11
CA LEU A 121 -7.32 -8.59 -4.05
C LEU A 121 -5.80 -8.53 -4.15
N VAL A 122 -5.25 -8.56 -5.36
CA VAL A 122 -3.81 -8.37 -5.62
C VAL A 122 -3.37 -6.99 -5.14
N VAL A 123 -4.08 -5.93 -5.55
CA VAL A 123 -3.75 -4.54 -5.16
C VAL A 123 -3.81 -4.36 -3.64
N ILE A 124 -4.86 -4.86 -2.97
CA ILE A 124 -4.97 -4.82 -1.51
C ILE A 124 -3.81 -5.57 -0.84
N SER A 125 -3.41 -6.72 -1.40
CA SER A 125 -2.29 -7.50 -0.86
C SER A 125 -0.94 -6.77 -1.04
N ILE A 126 -0.75 -6.04 -2.14
CA ILE A 126 0.42 -5.17 -2.35
C ILE A 126 0.45 -4.06 -1.28
N PHE A 127 -0.69 -3.43 -0.99
CA PHE A 127 -0.78 -2.43 0.08
C PHE A 127 -0.51 -3.02 1.47
N CYS A 128 -0.95 -4.26 1.73
CA CYS A 128 -0.61 -4.96 2.96
C CYS A 128 0.90 -5.17 3.07
N LEU A 129 1.54 -5.66 1.99
CA LEU A 129 2.99 -5.85 1.93
C LEU A 129 3.75 -4.53 2.11
N TYR A 130 3.26 -3.43 1.52
CA TYR A 130 3.80 -2.08 1.73
C TYR A 130 3.85 -1.71 3.22
N ASN A 131 2.72 -1.82 3.92
CA ASN A 131 2.62 -1.50 5.34
C ASN A 131 3.49 -2.40 6.23
N LEU A 132 3.77 -3.63 5.80
CA LEU A 132 4.62 -4.57 6.53
C LEU A 132 6.12 -4.37 6.29
N MET A 133 6.51 -3.94 5.08
CA MET A 133 7.92 -3.83 4.68
C MET A 133 8.52 -2.46 4.98
N ILE A 134 7.72 -1.40 4.90
CA ILE A 134 8.21 -0.03 4.85
C ILE A 134 7.84 0.73 6.11
N ASN A 135 8.86 1.20 6.83
CA ASN A 135 8.70 2.20 7.88
C ASN A 135 8.46 3.58 7.23
N PRO A 136 7.38 4.31 7.57
CA PRO A 136 7.08 5.64 7.02
C PRO A 136 8.23 6.65 7.21
N ASP A 137 8.94 6.61 8.34
CA ASP A 137 10.06 7.53 8.62
C ASP A 137 11.22 7.31 7.64
N LYS A 138 11.44 6.06 7.21
CA LYS A 138 12.47 5.73 6.24
C LYS A 138 12.12 6.24 4.84
N VAL A 139 10.83 6.25 4.48
CA VAL A 139 10.36 6.82 3.22
C VAL A 139 10.52 8.33 3.22
N LEU A 140 10.12 8.99 4.31
CA LEU A 140 10.30 10.44 4.46
C LEU A 140 11.77 10.83 4.33
N ASN A 141 12.68 10.07 4.94
CA ASN A 141 14.12 10.28 4.79
C ASN A 141 14.63 10.05 3.36
N LEU A 142 14.02 9.19 2.56
CA LEU A 142 14.42 8.99 1.16
C LEU A 142 14.20 10.25 0.33
N PHE A 143 13.07 10.92 0.53
CA PHE A 143 12.77 12.16 -0.19
C PHE A 143 13.62 13.35 0.28
N SER A 144 14.44 13.20 1.33
CA SER A 144 15.16 14.30 2.00
C SER A 144 16.16 14.99 1.07
N PHE A 145 16.64 14.27 0.05
CA PHE A 145 17.51 14.81 -0.98
C PHE A 145 16.82 15.86 -1.86
N ILE A 146 15.52 15.71 -2.14
CA ILE A 146 14.77 16.62 -3.02
C ILE A 146 14.29 17.86 -2.25
N ALA A 147 13.79 17.66 -1.02
CA ALA A 147 13.12 18.72 -0.26
C ALA A 147 13.42 18.66 1.25
N ALA A 148 14.69 18.91 1.63
CA ALA A 148 15.15 18.82 3.02
C ALA A 148 14.31 19.65 4.02
N LYS A 149 13.87 20.86 3.65
CA LYS A 149 13.03 21.72 4.51
C LYS A 149 11.64 21.11 4.71
N SER A 150 10.99 20.65 3.64
CA SER A 150 9.66 20.05 3.70
C SER A 150 9.64 18.78 4.54
N ILE A 151 10.68 17.97 4.43
CA ILE A 151 10.78 16.71 5.18
C ILE A 151 11.09 16.92 6.63
N LEU A 152 11.84 17.97 6.98
CA LEU A 152 11.93 18.38 8.37
C LEU A 152 10.53 18.73 8.92
N MET A 153 9.73 19.53 8.19
CA MET A 153 8.39 19.90 8.65
C MET A 153 7.50 18.67 8.86
N ILE A 154 7.55 17.70 7.94
CA ILE A 154 6.79 16.45 8.06
C ILE A 154 7.31 15.58 9.21
N SER A 155 8.64 15.46 9.37
CA SER A 155 9.25 14.70 10.47
C SER A 155 8.92 15.32 11.84
N LEU A 156 8.90 16.65 11.93
CA LEU A 156 8.49 17.33 13.14
C LEU A 156 7.00 17.13 13.42
N SER A 157 6.15 17.26 12.40
CA SER A 157 4.70 17.05 12.50
C SER A 157 4.36 15.63 12.95
N THR A 158 4.96 14.61 12.33
CA THR A 158 4.76 13.20 12.70
C THR A 158 5.21 12.90 14.13
N ARG A 159 6.32 13.52 14.59
CA ARG A 159 6.76 13.43 15.99
C ARG A 159 5.83 14.16 16.96
N MET A 160 5.28 15.31 16.56
CA MET A 160 4.37 16.12 17.38
C MET A 160 2.98 15.50 17.50
N PHE A 161 2.56 14.66 16.55
CA PHE A 161 1.24 14.06 16.57
C PHE A 161 0.97 13.19 17.83
N PRO A 162 1.86 12.26 18.24
CA PRO A 162 1.68 11.51 19.50
C PRO A 162 1.70 12.38 20.77
N THR A 163 2.47 13.47 20.80
CA THR A 163 2.44 14.42 21.93
C THR A 163 1.11 15.17 21.96
N MET A 164 0.65 15.66 20.82
CA MET A 164 -0.62 16.39 20.69
C MET A 164 -1.83 15.53 21.09
N VAL A 165 -1.85 14.25 20.75
CA VAL A 165 -2.91 13.32 21.20
C VAL A 165 -2.88 13.12 22.72
N ARG A 166 -1.70 13.07 23.34
CA ARG A 166 -1.57 12.96 24.81
C ARG A 166 -1.99 14.26 25.51
N ASP A 167 -1.61 15.40 24.95
CA ASP A 167 -1.99 16.71 25.49
C ASP A 167 -3.48 16.96 25.35
N LEU A 168 -4.10 16.58 24.23
CA LEU A 168 -5.56 16.64 24.05
C LEU A 168 -6.29 15.82 25.12
N LYS A 169 -5.82 14.59 25.40
CA LYS A 169 -6.40 13.75 26.47
C LYS A 169 -6.25 14.40 27.84
N ARG A 170 -5.06 14.91 28.18
CA ARG A 170 -4.82 15.60 29.44
C ARG A 170 -5.70 16.84 29.60
N ILE A 171 -5.80 17.67 28.55
CA ILE A 171 -6.64 18.87 28.56
C ILE A 171 -8.11 18.48 28.73
N LYS A 172 -8.56 17.41 28.05
CA LYS A 172 -9.92 16.89 28.19
C LYS A 172 -10.21 16.47 29.64
N GLU A 173 -9.34 15.66 30.23
CA GLU A 173 -9.47 15.22 31.64
C GLU A 173 -9.51 16.41 32.61
N VAL A 174 -8.67 17.43 32.40
CA VAL A 174 -8.68 18.65 33.24
C VAL A 174 -9.98 19.44 33.10
N GLN A 175 -10.56 19.53 31.90
CA GLN A 175 -11.84 20.21 31.68
C GLN A 175 -13.01 19.43 32.29
N GLU A 176 -12.97 18.10 32.22
CA GLU A 176 -13.95 17.23 32.89
C GLU A 176 -13.91 17.42 34.41
N LEU A 177 -12.71 17.48 35.01
CA LEU A 177 -12.54 17.80 36.44
C LEU A 177 -13.03 19.20 36.83
N ARG A 178 -13.07 20.15 35.88
CA ARG A 178 -13.64 21.49 36.07
C ARG A 178 -15.17 21.53 35.90
N GLY A 179 -15.81 20.37 35.68
CA GLY A 179 -17.26 20.24 35.54
C GLY A 179 -17.76 20.39 34.10
N VAL A 180 -16.88 20.34 33.10
CA VAL A 180 -17.30 20.33 31.69
C VAL A 180 -17.59 18.91 31.26
N ASP A 181 -18.86 18.53 31.18
CA ASP A 181 -19.26 17.25 30.60
C ASP A 181 -19.30 17.36 29.06
N PHE A 182 -18.48 16.61 28.33
CA PHE A 182 -18.42 16.63 26.86
C PHE A 182 -19.54 15.82 26.18
N ASP A 183 -20.20 14.92 26.92
CA ASP A 183 -21.20 14.02 26.38
C ASP A 183 -22.63 14.49 26.60
N GLU A 184 -22.81 15.45 27.52
CA GLU A 184 -24.11 16.05 27.83
C GLU A 184 -24.52 17.19 26.85
N GLY A 185 -25.79 17.18 26.45
CA GLY A 185 -26.47 18.25 25.70
C GLY A 185 -26.73 17.96 24.22
N SER A 186 -27.29 18.95 23.51
CA SER A 186 -27.52 18.88 22.05
C SER A 186 -26.21 18.82 21.27
N LEU A 187 -26.25 18.32 20.03
CA LEU A 187 -25.08 18.26 19.13
C LEU A 187 -24.37 19.63 19.02
N TRP A 188 -25.14 20.72 18.96
CA TRP A 188 -24.60 22.08 18.92
C TRP A 188 -23.81 22.43 20.19
N ASN A 189 -24.37 22.13 21.37
CA ASN A 189 -23.68 22.39 22.64
C ASN A 189 -22.40 21.54 22.76
N ARG A 190 -22.43 20.29 22.31
CA ARG A 190 -21.24 19.42 22.29
C ARG A 190 -20.15 20.00 21.38
N THR A 191 -20.49 20.44 20.17
CA THR A 191 -19.50 21.06 19.26
C THR A 191 -18.86 22.32 19.84
N LYS A 192 -19.63 23.16 20.56
CA LYS A 192 -19.10 24.36 21.24
C LYS A 192 -18.10 24.00 22.34
N LYS A 193 -18.39 22.96 23.15
CA LYS A 193 -17.47 22.43 24.17
C LYS A 193 -16.16 21.92 23.55
N TYR A 194 -16.24 21.14 22.47
CA TYR A 194 -15.07 20.66 21.74
C TYR A 194 -14.27 21.80 21.07
N SER A 195 -14.93 22.84 20.56
CA SER A 195 -14.26 24.02 20.00
C SER A 195 -13.34 24.70 21.02
N TYR A 196 -13.81 24.85 22.27
CA TYR A 196 -12.99 25.40 23.36
C TYR A 196 -11.79 24.50 23.70
N LEU A 197 -11.99 23.18 23.75
CA LEU A 197 -10.91 22.19 23.92
C LEU A 197 -9.82 22.36 22.84
N TYR A 198 -10.23 22.43 21.57
CA TYR A 198 -9.30 22.61 20.46
C TYR A 198 -8.56 23.95 20.50
N ASN A 199 -9.22 25.02 20.94
CA ASN A 199 -8.58 26.33 21.10
C ASN A 199 -7.43 26.28 22.13
N ILE A 200 -7.66 25.66 23.30
CA ILE A 200 -6.61 25.47 24.32
C ILE A 200 -5.44 24.65 23.74
N MET A 201 -5.75 23.54 23.08
CA MET A 201 -4.73 22.70 22.45
C MET A 201 -3.94 23.46 21.38
N LEU A 202 -4.61 24.32 20.59
CA LEU A 202 -3.97 25.14 19.56
C LEU A 202 -3.00 26.13 20.20
N LEU A 203 -3.40 26.83 21.27
CA LEU A 203 -2.50 27.71 22.02
C LEU A 203 -1.28 26.95 22.56
N SER A 204 -1.50 25.79 23.19
CA SER A 204 -0.42 24.95 23.70
C SER A 204 0.53 24.48 22.59
N SER A 205 -0.01 24.13 21.42
CA SER A 205 0.78 23.67 20.28
C SER A 205 1.58 24.81 19.64
N LEU A 206 1.02 26.02 19.60
CA LEU A 206 1.71 27.22 19.13
C LEU A 206 2.89 27.57 20.05
N HIS A 207 2.68 27.50 21.37
CA HIS A 207 3.77 27.71 22.34
C HIS A 207 4.89 26.68 22.16
N GLY A 208 4.53 25.39 22.06
CA GLY A 208 5.51 24.33 21.80
C GLY A 208 6.24 24.50 20.46
N ALA A 209 5.59 25.03 19.42
CA ALA A 209 6.24 25.34 18.16
C ALA A 209 7.28 26.47 18.30
N ILE A 210 7.00 27.50 19.10
CA ILE A 210 7.96 28.58 19.41
C ILE A 210 9.15 28.02 20.18
N GLU A 211 8.94 27.20 21.21
CA GLU A 211 10.02 26.55 21.97
C GLU A 211 10.92 25.69 21.07
N ILE A 212 10.31 24.92 20.16
CA ILE A 212 11.06 24.10 19.19
C ILE A 212 11.89 25.01 18.26
N ALA A 213 11.33 26.12 17.78
CA ALA A 213 12.03 27.06 16.91
C ALA A 213 13.21 27.73 17.63
N GLU A 214 13.02 28.19 18.86
CA GLU A 214 14.09 28.76 19.69
C GLU A 214 15.19 27.74 19.97
N SER A 215 14.83 26.50 20.31
CA SER A 215 15.78 25.40 20.50
C SER A 215 16.58 25.07 19.23
N MET A 216 15.92 25.11 18.07
CA MET A 216 16.58 24.93 16.78
C MET A 216 17.57 26.07 16.49
N GLN A 217 17.19 27.32 16.75
CA GLN A 217 18.05 28.48 16.58
C GLN A 217 19.27 28.42 17.52
N ALA A 218 19.07 28.06 18.79
CA ALA A 218 20.13 27.87 19.78
C ALA A 218 21.14 26.78 19.37
N ARG A 219 20.67 25.75 18.65
CA ARG A 219 21.52 24.70 18.05
C ARG A 219 22.10 25.08 16.68
N ALA A 220 22.07 26.38 16.34
CA ALA A 220 22.56 26.93 15.09
C ALA A 220 21.91 26.30 13.83
N TYR A 221 20.64 25.90 13.91
CA TYR A 221 19.90 25.39 12.76
C TYR A 221 19.81 26.48 11.67
N GLY A 222 20.53 26.28 10.55
CA GLY A 222 20.50 27.21 9.41
C GLY A 222 21.81 27.98 9.20
N SER A 223 22.79 27.79 10.07
CA SER A 223 24.11 28.41 10.00
C SER A 223 25.01 27.94 8.85
N GLY A 224 24.67 26.84 8.15
CA GLY A 224 25.49 26.34 7.05
C GLY A 224 25.01 25.02 6.43
N LYS A 225 25.89 24.40 5.64
CA LYS A 225 25.65 23.08 5.02
C LYS A 225 25.48 22.02 6.11
N ARG A 226 24.47 21.17 5.97
CA ARG A 226 24.19 20.10 6.94
C ARG A 226 24.82 18.77 6.56
N SER A 227 25.27 18.03 7.56
CA SER A 227 25.57 16.60 7.48
C SER A 227 24.32 15.76 7.75
N VAL A 228 24.32 14.51 7.28
CA VAL A 228 23.25 13.53 7.52
C VAL A 228 23.73 12.51 8.55
N TYR A 229 23.06 12.42 9.70
CA TYR A 229 23.44 11.49 10.77
C TYR A 229 23.12 10.03 10.44
N LYS A 230 21.91 9.74 9.93
CA LYS A 230 21.46 8.38 9.59
C LYS A 230 21.35 8.23 8.08
N ARG A 231 22.40 7.73 7.44
CA ARG A 231 22.40 7.45 6.00
C ARG A 231 21.96 6.01 5.74
N SER A 232 20.93 5.82 4.91
CA SER A 232 20.63 4.49 4.37
C SER A 232 21.64 4.18 3.26
N ILE A 233 22.47 3.17 3.47
CA ILE A 233 23.46 2.74 2.48
C ILE A 233 22.80 1.69 1.59
N ILE A 234 22.88 1.87 0.28
CA ILE A 234 22.43 0.88 -0.69
C ILE A 234 23.41 -0.29 -0.64
N ARG A 235 22.91 -1.48 -0.32
CA ARG A 235 23.68 -2.70 -0.31
C ARG A 235 23.57 -3.39 -1.67
N PRO A 236 24.53 -4.26 -2.06
CA PRO A 236 24.46 -4.98 -3.33
C PRO A 236 23.17 -5.81 -3.50
N ARG A 237 22.58 -6.27 -2.39
CA ARG A 237 21.28 -6.96 -2.37
C ARG A 237 20.13 -6.08 -2.86
N ASP A 238 20.15 -4.80 -2.51
CA ASP A 238 19.13 -3.85 -2.95
C ASP A 238 19.23 -3.61 -4.46
N ILE A 239 20.45 -3.60 -5.00
CA ILE A 239 20.72 -3.47 -6.44
C ILE A 239 20.16 -4.70 -7.19
N ILE A 240 20.36 -5.92 -6.68
CA ILE A 240 19.83 -7.15 -7.30
C ILE A 240 18.29 -7.09 -7.36
N ILE A 241 17.63 -6.63 -6.31
CA ILE A 241 16.16 -6.48 -6.29
C ILE A 241 15.71 -5.44 -7.31
N ILE A 242 16.39 -4.29 -7.37
CA ILE A 242 16.06 -3.22 -8.32
C ILE A 242 16.21 -3.73 -9.76
N ILE A 243 17.35 -4.33 -10.09
CA ILE A 243 17.61 -4.89 -11.44
C ILE A 243 16.58 -5.99 -11.76
N GLY A 244 16.33 -6.89 -10.82
CA GLY A 244 15.31 -7.94 -10.96
C GLY A 244 13.92 -7.39 -11.25
N SER A 245 13.51 -6.34 -10.53
CA SER A 245 12.21 -5.68 -10.71
C SER A 245 12.11 -5.03 -12.08
N PHE A 246 13.16 -4.33 -12.53
CA PHE A 246 13.19 -3.72 -13.86
C PHE A 246 13.20 -4.75 -14.99
N LEU A 247 13.93 -5.86 -14.84
CA LEU A 247 13.90 -6.96 -15.80
C LEU A 247 12.51 -7.59 -15.86
N GLY A 248 11.88 -7.84 -14.72
CA GLY A 248 10.50 -8.33 -14.66
C GLY A 248 9.52 -7.41 -15.38
N LEU A 249 9.64 -6.09 -15.16
CA LEU A 249 8.83 -5.08 -15.86
C LEU A 249 9.12 -5.08 -17.37
N PHE A 250 10.38 -5.17 -17.78
CA PHE A 250 10.77 -5.19 -19.20
C PHE A 250 10.18 -6.40 -19.93
N PHE A 251 10.34 -7.61 -19.38
CA PHE A 251 9.77 -8.83 -19.97
C PHE A 251 8.24 -8.80 -19.97
N ALA A 252 7.62 -8.20 -18.95
CA ALA A 252 6.19 -8.02 -18.90
C ALA A 252 5.67 -7.08 -20.00
N LEU A 253 6.31 -5.94 -20.21
CA LEU A 253 5.96 -4.99 -21.27
C LEU A 253 6.22 -5.58 -22.66
N TRP A 254 7.33 -6.31 -22.82
CA TRP A 254 7.62 -7.04 -24.05
C TRP A 254 6.51 -8.06 -24.33
N GLY A 255 6.13 -8.89 -23.35
CA GLY A 255 5.01 -9.81 -23.46
C GLY A 255 3.67 -9.13 -23.76
N PHE A 256 3.44 -7.93 -23.22
CA PHE A 256 2.24 -7.14 -23.48
C PHE A 256 2.18 -6.64 -24.93
N GLN A 257 3.31 -6.21 -25.52
CA GLN A 257 3.36 -5.77 -26.92
C GLN A 257 3.00 -6.90 -27.91
N TYR A 258 3.31 -8.16 -27.58
CA TYR A 258 2.92 -9.31 -28.39
C TYR A 258 1.55 -9.89 -28.01
N GLY A 259 0.80 -9.23 -27.13
CA GLY A 259 -0.56 -9.63 -26.75
C GLY A 259 -0.65 -10.80 -25.76
N TYR A 260 0.47 -11.23 -25.14
CA TYR A 260 0.51 -12.40 -24.25
C TYR A 260 -0.01 -12.16 -22.82
N GLY A 261 -0.47 -10.94 -22.52
CA GLY A 261 -1.10 -10.54 -21.24
C GLY A 261 -2.46 -9.85 -21.38
N GLN A 262 -2.93 -9.64 -22.61
CA GLN A 262 -4.25 -9.10 -22.90
C GLN A 262 -5.26 -10.24 -22.90
N TYR A 263 -6.37 -10.02 -22.20
CA TYR A 263 -7.50 -10.94 -22.22
C TYR A 263 -8.70 -10.12 -22.65
N THR A 264 -9.08 -10.24 -23.92
CA THR A 264 -10.27 -9.57 -24.41
C THR A 264 -11.47 -10.27 -23.81
N PHE A 265 -12.11 -9.60 -22.85
CA PHE A 265 -13.35 -10.08 -22.24
C PHE A 265 -14.55 -9.90 -23.18
N TYR A 266 -14.47 -8.97 -24.13
CA TYR A 266 -15.52 -8.64 -25.08
C TYR A 266 -14.95 -8.66 -26.51
N PRO A 267 -15.70 -9.12 -27.54
CA PRO A 267 -17.08 -9.64 -27.51
C PRO A 267 -17.21 -11.15 -27.21
N GLU A 268 -16.11 -11.92 -27.29
CA GLU A 268 -16.06 -13.33 -26.85
C GLU A 268 -14.92 -13.50 -25.83
N ALA A 269 -15.16 -14.31 -24.79
CA ALA A 269 -14.15 -14.63 -23.80
C ALA A 269 -13.03 -15.45 -24.44
N ASP A 270 -11.86 -14.86 -24.51
CA ASP A 270 -10.69 -15.45 -25.14
C ASP A 270 -10.15 -16.69 -24.39
N TYR A 271 -9.34 -17.52 -25.05
CA TYR A 271 -8.72 -18.67 -24.38
C TYR A 271 -7.72 -18.21 -23.31
N LEU A 272 -7.84 -18.76 -22.09
CA LEU A 272 -6.93 -18.48 -20.97
C LEU A 272 -5.44 -18.73 -21.32
N ILE A 273 -5.18 -19.69 -22.21
CA ILE A 273 -3.86 -20.02 -22.75
C ILE A 273 -3.95 -20.00 -24.28
N LYS A 274 -3.61 -18.87 -24.91
CA LYS A 274 -3.55 -18.77 -26.37
C LYS A 274 -2.39 -19.56 -27.01
N ASN A 275 -1.23 -19.61 -26.35
CA ASN A 275 0.00 -20.19 -26.89
C ASN A 275 0.94 -20.65 -25.78
N SER A 276 1.81 -21.65 -26.02
CA SER A 276 2.85 -22.07 -25.06
C SER A 276 3.80 -20.93 -24.66
N THR A 277 3.93 -19.90 -25.50
CA THR A 277 4.71 -18.70 -25.23
C THR A 277 4.12 -17.83 -24.11
N THR A 278 2.80 -17.84 -23.88
CA THR A 278 2.19 -17.10 -22.75
C THR A 278 2.64 -17.66 -21.41
N LEU A 279 2.75 -18.99 -21.30
CA LEU A 279 3.25 -19.66 -20.10
C LEU A 279 4.74 -19.38 -19.88
N ILE A 280 5.54 -19.34 -20.95
CA ILE A 280 6.98 -19.02 -20.86
C ILE A 280 7.17 -17.59 -20.33
N VAL A 281 6.45 -16.61 -20.90
CA VAL A 281 6.52 -15.21 -20.44
C VAL A 281 6.03 -15.08 -18.99
N LEU A 282 4.94 -15.75 -18.62
CA LEU A 282 4.44 -15.80 -17.25
C LEU A 282 5.49 -16.34 -16.27
N LEU A 283 6.14 -17.46 -16.60
CA LEU A 283 7.19 -18.05 -15.76
C LEU A 283 8.39 -17.12 -15.62
N ILE A 284 8.82 -16.46 -16.70
CA ILE A 284 9.91 -15.49 -16.67
C ILE A 284 9.57 -14.31 -15.75
N VAL A 285 8.37 -13.74 -15.88
CA VAL A 285 7.93 -12.60 -15.05
C VAL A 285 7.85 -12.99 -13.58
N ILE A 286 7.25 -14.14 -13.26
CA ILE A 286 7.18 -14.64 -11.87
C ILE A 286 8.56 -14.90 -11.30
N PHE A 287 9.48 -15.47 -12.10
CA PHE A 287 10.85 -15.72 -11.67
C PHE A 287 11.53 -14.43 -11.22
N TYR A 288 11.46 -13.37 -12.04
CA TYR A 288 12.02 -12.06 -11.68
C TYR A 288 11.34 -11.43 -10.46
N LEU A 289 10.02 -11.58 -10.33
CA LEU A 289 9.29 -11.08 -9.16
C LEU A 289 9.58 -11.90 -7.89
N SER A 290 10.02 -13.15 -8.01
CA SER A 290 10.38 -14.00 -6.88
C SER A 290 11.81 -13.76 -6.34
N ILE A 291 12.58 -12.85 -6.95
CA ILE A 291 13.95 -12.52 -6.54
C ILE A 291 14.09 -12.17 -5.04
N PRO A 292 13.17 -11.39 -4.42
CA PRO A 292 13.23 -11.13 -2.98
C PRO A 292 13.11 -12.40 -2.11
N LEU A 293 12.35 -13.41 -2.55
CA LEU A 293 12.23 -14.70 -1.87
C LEU A 293 13.53 -15.50 -1.99
N ILE A 294 14.09 -15.56 -3.20
CA ILE A 294 15.35 -16.28 -3.48
C ILE A 294 16.50 -15.68 -2.65
N LEU A 295 16.58 -14.35 -2.57
CA LEU A 295 17.58 -13.65 -1.75
C LEU A 295 17.43 -13.94 -0.25
N LYS A 296 16.20 -14.12 0.25
CA LYS A 296 15.94 -14.50 1.64
C LYS A 296 16.46 -15.91 1.93
N GLU A 297 16.11 -16.88 1.10
CA GLU A 297 16.54 -18.27 1.29
C GLU A 297 18.06 -18.41 1.12
N GLY A 298 18.62 -17.72 0.12
CA GLY A 298 20.06 -17.61 -0.08
C GLY A 298 20.79 -16.98 1.12
N TRP A 299 20.16 -16.04 1.84
CA TRP A 299 20.74 -15.46 3.05
C TRP A 299 20.71 -16.39 4.26
N LYS A 300 19.72 -17.27 4.36
CA LYS A 300 19.65 -18.31 5.40
C LYS A 300 20.77 -19.34 5.24
N ASN A 301 21.14 -19.66 3.99
CA ASN A 301 22.12 -20.71 3.67
C ASN A 301 23.55 -20.20 3.39
N CYS A 302 23.75 -18.98 2.88
CA CYS A 302 25.08 -18.46 2.54
C CYS A 302 25.64 -17.51 3.61
N ARG A 303 26.58 -18.01 4.43
CA ARG A 303 27.34 -17.23 5.42
C ARG A 303 28.18 -16.07 4.82
N PHE A 304 28.56 -16.15 3.54
CA PHE A 304 29.44 -15.15 2.89
C PHE A 304 28.79 -13.75 2.81
N LEU A 305 27.47 -13.68 2.61
CA LEU A 305 26.68 -12.44 2.60
C LEU A 305 26.46 -11.83 4.00
N LYS A 306 26.78 -12.57 5.06
CA LYS A 306 26.70 -12.10 6.46
C LYS A 306 27.95 -11.29 6.86
N SER A 307 29.09 -11.50 6.17
CA SER A 307 30.40 -10.95 6.59
C SER A 307 30.73 -9.54 6.05
N LYS A 308 29.97 -9.02 5.08
CA LYS A 308 30.20 -7.69 4.48
C LYS A 308 29.17 -6.64 4.95
N ILE A 309 28.62 -6.83 6.15
CA ILE A 309 27.67 -5.95 6.85
C ILE A 309 28.34 -5.38 8.09
#